data_AF-E9GT52-F1
#
_entry.id   AF-E9GT52-F1
#
_cell.length_a   1.000
_cell.length_b   1.000
_cell.length_c   1.000
_cell.angle_alpha   90.00
_cell.angle_beta   90.00
_cell.angle_gamma   90.00
#
_symmetry.space_group_name_H-M   'P 1'
#
loop_
_entity.id
_entity.type
_entity.pdbx_description
1 polymer ?
#
loop_
_entity_poly.entity_id
_entity_poly.type
_entity_poly.pdbx_seq_one_letter_code
_entity_poly.pdbx_strand_id
1 'polypeptide(L)' 'HYALGETLGVGTFGKVKIGEHQFTGHKVAIKILNRQKIKNLDVVGKIRREIKNLKLF' A
#
# COMPACT_ATOMS: atom_id res chain seq x y z
N HIS A 1 5.16 -15.64 0.58
CA HIS A 1 3.71 -15.87 0.67
C HIS A 1 3.19 -15.11 1.89
N TYR A 2 2.26 -14.16 1.74
CA TYR A 2 1.81 -13.30 2.85
C TYR A 2 0.32 -13.48 3.14
N ALA A 3 -0.03 -13.74 4.39
CA ALA A 3 -1.40 -13.76 4.86
C ALA A 3 -1.86 -12.34 5.19
N LEU A 4 -2.94 -11.87 4.56
CA LEU A 4 -3.53 -10.57 4.87
C LEU A 4 -4.34 -10.64 6.17
N GLY A 5 -4.03 -9.76 7.11
CA GLY A 5 -4.75 -9.60 8.36
C GLY A 5 -5.68 -8.38 8.37
N GLU A 6 -5.78 -7.79 9.55
CA GLU A 6 -6.63 -6.63 9.81
C GLU A 6 -6.20 -5.36 9.06
N THR A 7 -7.12 -4.39 9.01
CA THR A 7 -6.87 -3.10 8.37
C THR A 7 -6.16 -2.18 9.35
N LEU A 8 -4.94 -1.77 9.01
CA LEU A 8 -4.16 -0.79 9.79
C LEU A 8 -4.62 0.64 9.52
N GLY A 9 -5.17 0.91 8.34
CA GLY A 9 -5.67 2.25 8.01
C GLY A 9 -6.34 2.35 6.65
N VAL A 10 -7.13 3.40 6.46
CA VAL A 10 -7.76 3.75 5.18
C VAL A 10 -7.31 5.16 4.82
N GLY A 11 -6.62 5.29 3.69
CA GLY A 11 -6.17 6.56 3.15
C GLY A 11 -6.88 6.93 1.85
N THR A 12 -6.61 8.14 1.37
CA THR A 12 -7.19 8.70 0.13
C THR A 12 -6.97 7.80 -1.10
N PHE A 13 -5.82 7.11 -1.15
CA PHE A 13 -5.41 6.31 -2.32
C PHE A 13 -5.61 4.81 -2.15
N GLY A 14 -6.09 4.34 -1.00
CA GLY A 14 -6.22 2.91 -0.76
C GLY A 14 -6.32 2.50 0.70
N LYS A 15 -6.35 1.19 0.94
CA LYS A 15 -6.44 0.59 2.27
C LYS A 15 -5.11 -0.07 2.63
N VAL A 16 -4.64 0.13 3.84
CA VAL A 16 -3.45 -0.54 4.37
C VAL A 16 -3.89 -1.66 5.30
N LYS A 17 -3.39 -2.87 5.05
CA LYS A 17 -3.60 -4.03 5.92
C LYS A 17 -2.28 -4.55 6.46
N ILE A 18 -2.30 -5.17 7.63
CA ILE A 18 -1.15 -5.94 8.09
C ILE A 18 -1.05 -7.22 7.25
N GLY A 19 0.15 -7.61 6.90
CA GLY A 19 0.45 -8.87 6.25
C GLY A 19 1.50 -9.63 7.03
N GLU A 20 1.36 -10.94 7.14
CA GLU A 20 2.35 -11.79 7.82
C GLU A 20 2.95 -12.80 6.84
N HIS A 21 4.28 -12.84 6.76
CA HIS A 21 4.96 -13.81 5.93
C HIS A 21 4.81 -15.22 6.52
N GLN A 22 4.13 -16.12 5.81
CA GLN A 22 3.70 -17.42 6.34
C GLN A 22 4.85 -18.31 6.82
N PHE A 23 6.06 -18.14 6.27
CA PHE A 23 7.21 -18.98 6.61
C PHE A 23 8.14 -18.36 7.65
N THR A 24 8.16 -17.04 7.79
CA THR A 24 9.12 -16.35 8.66
C THR A 24 8.45 -15.55 9.78
N GLY A 25 7.12 -15.47 9.79
CA GLY A 25 6.35 -14.65 10.75
C GLY A 25 6.58 -13.14 10.60
N HIS A 26 7.31 -12.70 9.57
CA HIS A 26 7.63 -11.28 9.42
C HIS A 26 6.38 -10.48 9.06
N LYS A 27 6.07 -9.50 9.91
CA LYS A 27 4.94 -8.59 9.73
C LYS A 27 5.34 -7.43 8.82
N VAL A 28 4.48 -7.13 7.85
CA VAL A 28 4.64 -6.06 6.87
C VAL A 28 3.34 -5.28 6.72
N ALA A 29 3.42 -4.02 6.29
CA ALA A 29 2.24 -3.24 5.91
C ALA A 29 2.00 -3.37 4.39
N ILE A 30 0.80 -3.78 4.00
CA ILE A 30 0.41 -3.97 2.60
C ILE A 30 -0.57 -2.86 2.20
N LYS A 31 -0.12 -1.91 1.37
CA LYS A 31 -0.97 -0.84 0.82
C LYS A 31 -1.66 -1.33 -0.45
N ILE A 32 -2.98 -1.49 -0.37
CA ILE A 32 -3.85 -1.96 -1.44
C ILE A 32 -4.43 -0.74 -2.16
N LEU A 33 -4.03 -0.55 -3.42
CA LEU A 33 -4.45 0.57 -4.26
C LEU A 33 -5.47 0.12 -5.30
N ASN A 34 -6.58 0.84 -5.46
CA ASN A 34 -7.59 0.52 -6.47
C ASN A 34 -7.19 1.13 -7.83
N ARG A 35 -6.83 0.29 -8.80
CA ARG A 35 -6.40 0.71 -10.15
C ARG A 35 -7.41 1.61 -10.87
N GLN A 36 -8.72 1.40 -10.69
CA GLN A 36 -9.75 2.26 -11.31
C GLN A 36 -9.74 3.67 -10.72
N LYS A 37 -9.59 3.80 -9.40
CA LYS A 37 -9.47 5.10 -8.73
C LYS A 37 -8.17 5.83 -9.09
N ILE A 38 -7.12 5.09 -9.45
CA ILE A 38 -5.80 5.64 -9.79
C ILE A 38 -5.73 6.18 -11.21
N LYS A 39 -6.57 5.70 -12.15
CA LYS A 39 -6.48 6.10 -13.56
C LYS A 39 -6.72 7.61 -13.82
N ASN A 40 -7.18 8.37 -12.83
CA ASN A 40 -7.25 9.82 -12.93
C ASN A 40 -5.84 10.43 -12.95
N LEU A 41 -5.54 11.25 -13.96
CA LEU A 41 -4.23 11.88 -14.21
C LEU A 41 -3.61 12.53 -12.95
N ASP A 42 -4.43 13.21 -12.14
CA ASP A 42 -3.97 13.86 -10.89
C ASP A 42 -3.48 12.85 -9.82
N VAL A 43 -4.10 11.66 -9.76
CA VAL A 43 -3.76 10.62 -8.78
C VAL A 43 -2.47 9.88 -9.15
N VAL A 44 -2.24 9.65 -10.44
CA VAL A 44 -0.99 9.03 -10.93
C VAL A 44 0.23 9.88 -10.55
N GLY A 45 0.14 11.20 -10.67
CA GLY A 45 1.20 12.13 -10.28
C GLY A 45 1.51 12.06 -8.77
N LYS A 46 0.46 12.07 -7.93
CA LYS A 46 0.59 11.97 -6.47
C LYS A 46 1.23 10.65 -6.02
N ILE A 47 0.84 9.52 -6.62
CA ILE A 47 1.41 8.20 -6.28
C ILE A 47 2.89 8.11 -6.67
N ARG A 48 3.27 8.60 -7.86
CA ARG A 48 4.69 8.64 -8.27
C ARG A 48 5.54 9.44 -7.28
N ARG A 49 5.02 10.56 -6.77
CA ARG A 49 5.70 11.39 -5.77
C ARG A 49 5.82 10.69 -4.42
N GLU A 50 4.76 10.03 -3.93
CA GLU A 50 4.82 9.23 -2.71
C GLU A 50 5.87 8.12 -2.79
N ILE A 51 5.91 7.35 -3.89
CA ILE A 51 6.89 6.27 -4.09
C ILE A 51 8.32 6.83 -4.10
N LYS A 52 8.53 7.97 -4.75
CA LYS A 52 9.85 8.63 -4.78
C LYS A 52 10.28 9.05 -3.38
N ASN A 53 9.37 9.64 -2.59
CA ASN A 53 9.66 10.04 -1.21
C ASN A 53 9.98 8.81 -0.34
N LEU A 54 9.25 7.70 -0.50
CA LEU A 54 9.48 6.45 0.24
C LEU A 54 10.80 5.72 -0.07
N LYS A 55 11.48 6.07 -1.18
CA LYS A 55 12.81 5.53 -1.52
C LYS A 55 13.97 6.41 -1.02
N LEU A 56 13.68 7.65 -0.63
CA LEU A 56 14.66 8.64 -0.20
C LEU A 56 14.87 8.64 1.33
N PHE A 57 14.00 7.94 2.06
CA PHE A 57 14.10 7.65 3.49
C PHE A 57 14.17 6.13 3.67
#